data_AF-A0AA96NAG7-F1
#
_entry.id   AF-A0AA96NAG7-F1
#
_cell.length_a   1.000
_cell.length_b   1.000
_cell.length_c   1.000
_cell.angle_alpha   90.00
_cell.angle_beta   90.00
_cell.angle_gamma   90.00
#
_symmetry.space_group_name_H-M   'P 1'
#
loop_
_entity.id
_entity.type
_entity.pdbx_description
1 polymer ?
#
loop_
_entity_poly.entity_id
_entity_poly.type
_entity_poly.pdbx_seq_one_letter_code
_entity_poly.pdbx_strand_id
1 'polypeptide(L)'
;MKEYVFKIISENGKCRVELPEIKLNGEYQAPDLMAALTIEFLDSVCSDAARDTEGFIKAAVTNLKALQLARQLRDAERKVN
;
A
#
# COMPACT_ATOMS: atom_id res chain seq x y z
N MET A 1 -21.37 8.43 3.31
CA MET A 1 -19.96 8.25 2.92
C MET A 1 -19.58 6.82 3.28
N LYS A 2 -18.93 6.07 2.39
CA LYS A 2 -18.48 4.70 2.63
C LYS A 2 -16.96 4.72 2.79
N GLU A 3 -16.45 4.09 3.84
CA GLU A 3 -15.02 4.05 4.16
C GLU A 3 -14.53 2.60 4.12
N TYR A 4 -13.34 2.38 3.55
CA TYR A 4 -12.66 1.10 3.56
C TYR A 4 -11.39 1.22 4.37
N VAL A 5 -11.26 0.40 5.41
CA VAL A 5 -10.14 0.46 6.35
C VAL A 5 -9.40 -0.86 6.29
N PHE A 6 -8.10 -0.80 6.00
CA PHE A 6 -7.18 -1.91 6.26
C PHE A 6 -6.36 -1.60 7.50
N LYS A 7 -5.84 -2.64 8.17
CA LYS A 7 -5.01 -2.48 9.36
C LYS A 7 -3.67 -3.17 9.15
N ILE A 8 -2.59 -2.48 9.50
CA ILE A 8 -1.28 -3.11 9.65
C ILE A 8 -1.13 -3.45 11.13
N ILE A 9 -0.93 -4.72 11.44
CA ILE A 9 -0.78 -5.22 12.79
C ILE A 9 0.62 -5.80 12.93
N SER A 10 1.31 -5.38 13.98
CA SER A 10 2.59 -5.96 14.39
C SER A 10 2.41 -6.64 15.73
N GLU A 11 2.52 -7.96 15.77
CA GLU A 11 2.38 -8.76 16.98
C GLU A 11 3.40 -9.91 16.94
N ASN A 12 4.10 -10.16 18.06
CA ASN A 12 5.10 -11.22 18.18
C ASN A 12 6.19 -11.20 17.09
N GLY A 13 6.63 -10.00 16.69
CA GLY A 13 7.63 -9.82 15.63
C GLY A 13 7.14 -10.13 14.22
N LYS A 14 5.84 -10.44 14.04
CA LYS A 14 5.21 -10.65 12.74
C LYS A 14 4.37 -9.43 12.37
N CYS A 15 4.51 -8.99 11.12
CA CYS A 15 3.66 -7.98 10.52
C CYS A 15 2.59 -8.68 9.68
N ARG A 16 1.32 -8.32 9.87
CA ARG A 16 0.20 -8.76 9.02
C ARG A 16 -0.64 -7.56 8.59
N VAL A 17 -1.21 -7.64 7.39
CA VAL A 17 -2.20 -6.68 6.92
C VAL A 17 -3.58 -7.33 6.98
N GLU A 18 -4.48 -6.78 7.78
CA GLU A 18 -5.88 -7.18 7.77
C GLU A 18 -6.60 -6.38 6.69
N LEU A 19 -7.12 -7.12 5.70
CA LEU A 19 -7.85 -6.58 4.57
C LEU A 19 -9.34 -6.91 4.72
N PRO A 20 -10.25 -5.94 4.58
CA PRO A 20 -11.68 -6.23 4.63
C PRO A 20 -12.11 -7.04 3.39
N GLU A 21 -12.97 -8.04 3.56
CA GLU A 21 -13.51 -8.79 2.42
C GLU A 21 -14.48 -7.90 1.63
N ILE A 22 -14.13 -7.54 0.39
CA ILE A 22 -15.01 -6.76 -0.49
C ILE A 22 -15.69 -7.72 -1.47
N LYS A 23 -16.96 -8.00 -1.23
CA LYS A 23 -17.77 -8.82 -2.14
C LYS A 23 -18.26 -7.98 -3.30
N LEU A 24 -17.72 -8.27 -4.47
CA LEU A 24 -18.22 -7.77 -5.73
C LEU A 24 -19.38 -8.69 -6.18
N ASN A 25 -20.60 -8.40 -5.73
CA ASN A 25 -21.82 -9.05 -6.22
C ASN A 25 -22.73 -8.04 -6.96
N GLY A 26 -22.69 -7.97 -8.30
CA GLY A 26 -23.63 -7.18 -9.13
C GLY A 26 -23.04 -5.96 -9.83
N GLU A 27 -23.79 -4.86 -9.92
CA GLU A 27 -23.27 -3.57 -10.42
C GLU A 27 -22.40 -2.90 -9.35
N TYR A 28 -21.16 -2.54 -9.70
CA TYR A 28 -20.19 -1.93 -8.78
C TYR A 28 -20.06 -0.44 -9.00
N GLN A 29 -19.94 0.32 -7.92
CA GLN A 29 -19.53 1.72 -8.00
C GLN A 29 -18.00 1.81 -8.03
N ALA A 30 -17.46 2.86 -8.65
CA ALA A 30 -16.02 3.09 -8.72
C ALA A 30 -15.30 3.00 -7.36
N PRO A 31 -15.86 3.47 -6.22
CA PRO A 31 -15.22 3.30 -4.91
C PRO A 31 -15.07 1.84 -4.47
N ASP A 32 -16.07 0.99 -4.75
CA ASP A 32 -16.00 -0.45 -4.43
C ASP A 32 -14.90 -1.15 -5.23
N LEU A 33 -14.82 -0.84 -6.53
CA LEU A 33 -13.80 -1.40 -7.40
C LEU A 33 -12.39 -0.95 -6.97
N MET A 34 -12.22 0.35 -6.70
CA MET A 34 -10.92 0.88 -6.25
C MET A 34 -10.48 0.26 -4.93
N ALA A 35 -11.40 0.07 -3.99
CA ALA A 35 -11.11 -0.58 -2.73
C ALA A 35 -10.73 -2.06 -2.93
N ALA A 36 -11.47 -2.80 -3.76
CA ALA A 36 -11.16 -4.20 -4.06
C ALA A 36 -9.78 -4.35 -4.72
N LEU A 37 -9.47 -3.53 -5.73
CA LEU A 37 -8.16 -3.54 -6.40
C LEU A 37 -7.02 -3.18 -5.45
N THR A 38 -7.24 -2.23 -4.55
CA THR A 38 -6.24 -1.86 -3.53
C THR A 38 -5.96 -3.02 -2.59
N ILE A 39 -6.99 -3.79 -2.22
CA ILE A 39 -6.87 -4.95 -1.36
C ILE A 39 -6.08 -6.08 -2.04
N GLU A 40 -6.43 -6.42 -3.29
CA GLU A 40 -5.68 -7.42 -4.07
C GLU A 40 -4.21 -7.02 -4.25
N PHE A 41 -3.94 -5.74 -4.48
CA PHE A 41 -2.58 -5.22 -4.56
C PHE A 41 -1.82 -5.40 -3.23
N LEU A 42 -2.44 -5.07 -2.10
CA LEU A 42 -1.81 -5.23 -0.78
C LEU A 42 -1.54 -6.71 -0.45
N ASP A 43 -2.46 -7.61 -0.80
CA ASP A 43 -2.27 -9.05 -0.61
C ASP A 43 -1.11 -9.59 -1.44
N SER A 44 -1.03 -9.20 -2.72
CA SER A 44 0.10 -9.55 -3.61
C SER A 44 1.44 -9.08 -3.04
N VAL A 45 1.50 -7.84 -2.54
CA VAL A 45 2.71 -7.27 -1.92
C VAL A 45 3.11 -8.06 -0.67
N CYS A 46 2.15 -8.45 0.17
CA CYS A 46 2.42 -9.28 1.34
C CYS A 46 2.92 -10.68 0.97
N SER A 47 2.36 -11.28 -0.09
CA SER A 47 2.80 -12.56 -0.63
C SER A 47 4.24 -12.51 -1.14
N ASP A 48 4.60 -11.47 -1.89
CA ASP A 48 5.97 -11.26 -2.38
C ASP A 48 6.95 -11.02 -1.22
N ALA A 49 6.57 -10.22 -0.23
CA ALA A 49 7.37 -10.00 0.98
C ALA A 49 7.58 -11.29 1.80
N ALA A 50 6.60 -12.21 1.79
CA ALA A 50 6.73 -13.51 2.44
C ALA A 50 7.64 -14.48 1.67
N ARG A 51 7.73 -14.35 0.34
CA ARG A 51 8.59 -15.19 -0.52
C ARG A 51 10.06 -14.81 -0.44
N ASP A 52 10.37 -13.51 -0.42
CA ASP A 52 11.73 -12.98 -0.31
C ASP A 52 11.74 -11.72 0.56
N THR A 53 11.76 -11.91 1.88
CA THR A 53 11.67 -10.81 2.85
C THR A 53 12.87 -9.86 2.76
N GLU A 54 14.09 -10.38 2.60
CA GLU A 54 15.29 -9.55 2.59
C GLU A 54 15.38 -8.71 1.31
N GLY A 55 15.17 -9.33 0.15
CA GLY A 55 15.13 -8.64 -1.14
C GLY A 55 14.02 -7.61 -1.19
N PHE A 56 12.83 -7.95 -0.67
CA PHE A 56 11.70 -7.04 -0.56
C PHE A 56 12.04 -5.82 0.28
N ILE A 57 12.59 -5.99 1.49
CA ILE A 57 12.94 -4.86 2.38
C ILE A 57 13.96 -3.94 1.69
N LYS A 58 15.01 -4.50 1.07
CA LYS A 58 16.05 -3.70 0.40
C LYS A 58 15.49 -2.88 -0.76
N ALA A 59 14.64 -3.48 -1.59
CA ALA A 59 13.98 -2.80 -2.70
C ALA A 59 13.01 -1.72 -2.19
N ALA A 60 12.18 -2.04 -1.20
CA ALA A 60 11.22 -1.12 -0.61
C ALA A 60 11.89 0.12 0.00
N VAL A 61 12.97 -0.06 0.77
CA VAL A 61 13.73 1.06 1.36
C VAL A 61 14.33 1.95 0.27
N THR A 62 14.88 1.35 -0.78
CA THR A 62 15.46 2.10 -1.92
C THR A 62 14.39 2.95 -2.61
N ASN A 63 13.24 2.35 -2.91
CA ASN A 63 12.11 3.02 -3.55
C ASN A 63 11.55 4.16 -2.68
N LEU A 64 11.40 3.93 -1.38
CA LEU A 64 10.90 4.96 -0.45
C LEU A 64 11.84 6.16 -0.37
N LYS A 65 13.16 5.93 -0.32
CA LYS A 65 14.16 7.02 -0.34
C LYS A 65 14.07 7.83 -1.63
N ALA A 66 13.96 7.17 -2.78
CA ALA A 66 13.82 7.85 -4.07
C ALA A 66 12.53 8.70 -4.13
N LEU A 67 11.41 8.17 -3.64
CA LEU A 67 10.14 8.91 -3.58
C LEU A 67 10.21 10.11 -2.62
N GLN A 68 10.86 9.97 -1.47
CA GLN A 68 11.06 11.07 -0.52
C GLN A 68 11.91 12.18 -1.14
N LEU A 69 13.00 11.83 -1.82
CA LEU A 69 13.85 12.79 -2.52
C LEU A 69 13.07 13.53 -3.61
N ALA A 70 12.30 12.80 -4.43
CA ALA A 70 11.47 13.41 -5.47
C ALA A 70 10.40 14.36 -4.89
N ARG A 71 9.86 14.07 -3.70
CA ARG A 71 8.95 14.99 -2.98
C ARG A 71 9.68 16.27 -2.54
N GLN A 72 10.86 16.12 -1.93
CA GLN A 72 11.66 17.26 -1.48
C GLN A 72 12.04 18.20 -2.62
N LEU A 73 12.42 17.66 -3.78
CA LEU A 73 12.73 18.47 -4.96
C LEU A 73 11.52 19.26 -5.45
N ARG A 74 10.35 18.61 -5.59
CA ARG A 74 9.09 19.28 -5.98
C ARG A 74 8.68 20.36 -4.99
N ASP A 75 8.86 20.12 -3.70
CA ASP A 75 8.50 21.09 -2.66
C ASP A 75 9.49 22.26 -2.61
N ALA A 76 10.76 22.04 -2.95
CA ALA A 76 11.76 23.10 -3.09
C ALA A 76 11.45 23.99 -4.31
N GLU A 77 11.10 23.40 -5.46
CA GLU A 77 10.68 24.13 -6.66
C GLU A 77 9.45 25.01 -6.40
N ARG A 78 8.48 24.51 -5.63
CA ARG A 78 7.27 25.26 -5.24
C ARG A 78 7.51 26.41 -4.26
N LYS A 79 8.65 26.44 -3.56
CA LYS A 79 9.01 27.53 -2.62
C LYS A 79 9.82 28.64 -3.29
N VAL A 80 10.40 28.36 -4.46
CA VAL A 80 11.22 29.31 -5.23
C VAL A 80 10.37 30.11 -6.22
N ASN A 81 9.20 29.59 -6.61
CA ASN A 81 8.18 30.27 -7.42
C ASN A 81 7.06 30.84 -6.56
#